data_AF-A0A847WES7-F1
#
_entry.id   AF-A0A847WES7-F1
#
_cell.length_a   1.000
_cell.length_b   1.000
_cell.length_c   1.000
_cell.angle_alpha   90.00
_cell.angle_beta   90.00
_cell.angle_gamma   90.00
#
_symmetry.space_group_name_H-M   'P 1'
#
loop_
_entity.id
_entity.type
_entity.pdbx_description
1 polymer ?
#
loop_
_entity_poly.entity_id
_entity_poly.type
_entity_poly.pdbx_seq_one_letter_code
_entity_poly.pdbx_strand_id
1 'polypeptide(L)'
;MGFIIIPFIILAVAIFFLQGESHERRIHTEVQSIGGEVISIERKVFGRGPFVLVGKGQVVYRIEYQVGTTRKEGWVKFGSLFGPDWRL
;
A
#
# COMPACT_ATOMS: atom_id res chain seq x y z
N MET A 1 -13.00 33.33 8.96
CA MET A 1 -11.77 32.51 8.99
C MET A 1 -12.05 31.00 9.05
N GLY A 2 -12.93 30.49 9.93
CA GLY A 2 -13.17 29.03 10.06
C GLY A 2 -13.87 28.32 8.88
N PHE A 3 -14.72 29.03 8.11
CA PHE A 3 -15.48 28.43 6.99
C PHE A 3 -14.61 27.98 5.79
N ILE A 4 -13.42 28.57 5.61
CA ILE A 4 -12.51 28.25 4.50
C ILE A 4 -11.61 27.04 4.82
N ILE A 5 -11.42 26.74 6.11
CA ILE A 5 -10.54 25.66 6.56
C ILE A 5 -11.22 24.29 6.40
N ILE A 6 -12.55 24.24 6.55
CA ILE A 6 -13.36 23.01 6.43
C ILE A 6 -13.18 22.31 5.07
N PRO A 7 -13.33 22.98 3.91
CA PRO A 7 -13.11 22.33 2.62
C PRO A 7 -11.67 21.85 2.43
N PHE A 8 -10.68 22.54 3.00
CA PHE A 8 -9.27 22.10 2.95
C PHE A 8 -9.03 20.82 3.75
N ILE A 9 -9.65 20.70 4.94
CA ILE A 9 -9.58 19.47 5.74
C ILE A 9 -10.27 18.32 5.01
N ILE A 10 -11.46 18.55 4.46
CA ILE A 10 -12.20 17.53 3.69
C ILE A 10 -11.37 17.07 2.49
N LEU A 11 -10.75 18.00 1.76
CA LEU A 11 -9.88 17.69 0.63
C LEU A 11 -8.66 16.88 1.05
N ALA A 12 -8.00 17.24 2.15
CA ALA A 12 -6.84 16.50 2.67
C ALA A 12 -7.20 15.06 3.08
N VAL A 13 -8.35 14.88 3.73
CA VAL A 13 -8.87 13.56 4.10
C VAL A 13 -9.22 12.74 2.85
N ALA A 14 -9.90 13.34 1.87
CA ALA A 14 -10.24 12.67 0.61
C ALA A 14 -8.98 12.22 -0.15
N ILE A 15 -7.95 13.06 -0.23
CA ILE A 15 -6.65 12.71 -0.85
C ILE A 15 -6.00 11.53 -0.11
N PHE A 16 -6.08 11.50 1.22
CA PHE A 16 -5.53 10.40 2.03
C PHE A 16 -6.22 9.06 1.73
N PHE A 17 -7.55 9.05 1.57
CA PHE A 17 -8.30 7.84 1.19
C PHE A 17 -8.00 7.41 -0.25
N LEU A 18 -7.99 8.33 -1.21
CA LEU A 18 -7.68 8.05 -2.62
C LEU A 18 -6.28 7.43 -2.80
N GLN A 19 -5.32 7.86 -2.00
CA GLN A 19 -3.97 7.30 -2.04
C GLN A 19 -3.92 5.84 -1.54
N GLY A 20 -4.77 5.47 -0.58
CA GLY A 20 -4.94 4.09 -0.12
C GLY A 20 -5.50 3.18 -1.22
N GLU A 21 -6.61 3.58 -1.85
CA GLU A 21 -7.26 2.81 -2.92
C GLU A 21 -6.35 2.59 -4.14
N SER A 22 -5.55 3.60 -4.50
CA SER A 22 -4.61 3.48 -5.62
C SER A 22 -3.52 2.43 -5.37
N HIS A 23 -2.99 2.37 -4.13
CA HIS A 23 -2.00 1.36 -3.76
C HIS A 23 -2.61 -0.05 -3.74
N GLU A 24 -3.79 -0.21 -3.15
CA GLU A 24 -4.48 -1.49 -3.12
C GLU A 24 -4.77 -2.01 -4.53
N ARG A 25 -5.28 -1.14 -5.43
CA ARG A 25 -5.52 -1.52 -6.83
C ARG A 25 -4.26 -2.01 -7.54
N ARG A 26 -3.11 -1.36 -7.28
CA ARG A 26 -1.81 -1.81 -7.80
C ARG A 26 -1.40 -3.16 -7.22
N ILE A 27 -1.58 -3.38 -5.92
CA ILE A 27 -1.31 -4.67 -5.27
C ILE A 27 -2.13 -5.78 -5.90
N HIS A 28 -3.44 -5.56 -6.08
CA HIS A 28 -4.31 -6.53 -6.75
C HIS A 28 -3.84 -6.82 -8.18
N THR A 29 -3.50 -5.79 -8.94
CA THR A 29 -3.03 -5.95 -10.33
C THR A 29 -1.73 -6.74 -10.40
N GLU A 30 -0.77 -6.44 -9.51
CA GLU A 30 0.53 -7.12 -9.48
C GLU A 30 0.41 -8.58 -9.03
N VAL A 31 -0.40 -8.86 -8.00
CA VAL A 31 -0.65 -10.23 -7.55
C VAL A 31 -1.41 -11.02 -8.60
N GLN A 32 -2.36 -10.41 -9.31
CA GLN A 32 -3.07 -11.05 -10.43
C GLN A 32 -2.13 -11.34 -11.61
N SER A 33 -1.15 -10.47 -11.88
CA SER A 33 -0.20 -10.65 -12.99
C SER A 33 0.68 -11.89 -12.81
N ILE A 34 0.98 -12.27 -11.55
CA ILE A 34 1.69 -13.51 -11.20
C ILE A 34 0.77 -14.73 -11.04
N GLY A 35 -0.51 -14.61 -11.41
CA GLY A 35 -1.51 -15.68 -11.28
C GLY A 35 -1.99 -15.92 -9.84
N GLY A 36 -1.83 -14.92 -8.97
CA GLY A 36 -2.27 -14.96 -7.59
C GLY A 36 -3.58 -14.22 -7.33
N GLU A 37 -4.19 -14.51 -6.18
CA GLU A 37 -5.34 -13.80 -5.65
C GLU A 37 -4.99 -13.20 -4.29
N VAL A 38 -5.28 -11.91 -4.10
CA VAL A 38 -5.04 -11.22 -2.83
C VAL A 38 -6.10 -11.64 -1.81
N ILE A 39 -5.66 -12.16 -0.66
CA ILE A 39 -6.52 -12.50 0.48
C ILE A 39 -6.65 -11.30 1.42
N SER A 40 -5.53 -10.66 1.76
CA SER A 40 -5.52 -9.52 2.67
C SER A 40 -4.39 -8.54 2.34
N ILE A 41 -4.66 -7.26 2.58
CA ILE A 41 -3.68 -6.18 2.47
C ILE A 41 -3.65 -5.45 3.80
N GLU A 42 -2.51 -5.47 4.48
CA GLU A 42 -2.32 -4.78 5.75
C GLU A 42 -1.28 -3.67 5.58
N ARG A 43 -1.70 -2.43 5.78
CA ARG A 43 -0.78 -1.30 5.88
C ARG A 43 0.02 -1.43 7.19
N LYS A 44 1.35 -1.55 7.08
CA LYS A 44 2.25 -1.58 8.24
C LYS A 44 2.99 -0.26 8.38
N VAL A 45 3.04 0.23 9.61
CA VAL A 45 3.89 1.36 10.00
C VAL A 45 5.27 0.80 10.35
N PHE A 46 6.32 1.50 9.90
CA PHE A 46 7.75 1.37 10.25
C PHE A 46 8.18 0.16 11.11
N GLY A 47 9.12 -0.63 10.59
CA GLY A 47 9.87 -1.63 11.39
C GLY A 47 9.26 -3.02 11.48
N ARG A 48 8.11 -3.27 10.82
CA ARG A 48 7.58 -4.64 10.61
C ARG A 48 7.57 -4.95 9.13
N GLY A 49 8.48 -5.83 8.70
CA GLY A 49 8.65 -6.28 7.32
C GLY A 49 10.12 -6.37 6.91
N PRO A 50 10.40 -6.79 5.67
CA PRO A 50 11.76 -7.02 5.18
C PRO A 50 12.52 -5.71 4.80
N PHE A 51 11.92 -4.54 5.04
CA PHE A 51 12.49 -3.24 4.70
C PHE A 51 13.17 -2.61 5.92
N VAL A 52 14.50 -2.52 5.86
CA VAL A 52 15.36 -2.00 6.95
C VAL A 52 15.20 -0.48 7.14
N LEU A 53 14.94 0.26 6.05
CA LEU A 53 14.68 1.70 6.07
C LEU A 53 13.35 1.99 5.38
N VAL A 54 12.45 2.64 6.14
CA VAL A 54 11.25 3.30 5.62
C VAL A 54 11.47 4.80 5.83
N GLY A 55 11.33 5.60 4.80
CA GLY A 55 11.51 7.05 4.83
C GLY A 55 10.20 7.81 5.06
N LYS A 56 10.29 9.12 5.29
CA LYS A 56 9.10 9.99 5.37
C LYS A 56 8.35 9.98 4.03
N GLY A 57 7.06 9.68 4.06
CA GLY A 57 6.22 9.55 2.86
C GLY A 57 6.20 8.16 2.22
N GLN A 58 6.94 7.19 2.78
CA GLN A 58 6.89 5.80 2.33
C GLN A 58 5.82 5.02 3.10
N VAL A 59 5.19 4.09 2.40
CA VAL A 59 4.14 3.23 2.96
C VAL A 59 4.46 1.78 2.64
N VAL A 60 4.46 0.94 3.67
CA VAL A 60 4.69 -0.50 3.54
C VAL A 60 3.35 -1.22 3.67
N TYR A 61 3.11 -2.18 2.79
CA TYR A 61 1.99 -3.10 2.87
C TYR A 61 2.51 -4.52 2.98
N ARG A 62 1.92 -5.29 3.89
CA ARG A 62 1.99 -6.75 3.93
C ARG A 62 0.81 -7.27 3.12
N ILE A 63 1.08 -8.23 2.26
CA ILE A 63 0.12 -8.80 1.33
C ILE A 63 0.06 -10.28 1.62
N GLU A 64 -1.09 -10.81 1.99
CA GLU A 64 -1.31 -12.25 1.97
C GLU A 64 -2.04 -12.59 0.68
N TYR A 65 -1.47 -13.50 -0.09
CA TYR A 65 -2.01 -13.85 -1.40
C TYR A 65 -1.89 -15.36 -1.65
N GLN A 66 -2.75 -15.89 -2.49
CA GLN A 66 -2.78 -17.30 -2.87
C GLN A 66 -2.34 -17.45 -4.31
N VAL A 67 -1.38 -18.34 -4.58
CA VAL A 67 -1.02 -18.74 -5.94
C VAL A 67 -1.28 -20.24 -6.07
N GLY A 68 -2.26 -20.60 -6.90
CA GLY A 68 -2.75 -21.96 -6.99
C GLY A 68 -3.34 -22.43 -5.66
N THR A 69 -2.72 -23.43 -5.03
CA THR A 69 -3.15 -23.99 -3.73
C THR A 69 -2.35 -23.47 -2.53
N THR A 70 -1.33 -22.64 -2.76
CA THR A 70 -0.39 -22.21 -1.72
C THR A 70 -0.67 -20.77 -1.31
N ARG A 71 -0.82 -20.53 0.00
CA ARG A 71 -0.81 -19.19 0.58
C ARG A 71 0.62 -18.70 0.76
N LYS A 72 0.89 -17.50 0.28
CA LYS A 72 2.17 -16.81 0.35
C LYS A 72 1.99 -15.45 0.98
N GLU A 73 3.09 -14.96 1.54
CA GLU A 73 3.18 -13.64 2.13
C GLU A 73 4.16 -12.82 1.31
N GLY A 74 3.68 -11.68 0.82
CA GLY A 74 4.45 -10.69 0.08
C GLY A 74 4.48 -9.35 0.80
N TRP A 75 5.42 -8.52 0.41
CA TRP A 75 5.59 -7.18 0.96
C TRP A 75 5.83 -6.20 -0.18
N VAL A 76 5.26 -5.00 -0.06
CA VAL A 76 5.53 -3.92 -1.00
C VAL A 76 5.75 -2.62 -0.26
N LYS A 77 6.69 -1.82 -0.75
CA LYS A 77 6.96 -0.47 -0.24
C LYS A 77 6.72 0.55 -1.34
N PHE A 78 5.74 1.43 -1.13
CA PHE A 78 5.44 2.57 -1.99
C PHE A 78 6.10 3.86 -1.47
N GLY A 79 6.31 4.83 -2.37
CA GLY A 79 6.88 6.14 -2.03
C GLY A 79 8.41 6.21 -2.12
N SER A 80 9.09 5.22 -2.71
CA SER A 80 10.49 5.33 -3.09
C SER A 80 10.63 6.08 -4.42
N LEU A 81 11.73 6.83 -4.59
CA LEU A 81 12.04 7.57 -5.83
C LEU A 81 12.17 6.64 -7.05
N PHE A 82 12.51 5.37 -6.82
CA PHE A 82 12.69 4.35 -7.86
C PHE A 82 11.42 3.54 -8.14
N GLY A 83 10.27 3.96 -7.63
CA GLY A 83 9.01 3.24 -7.75
C GLY A 83 8.76 2.24 -6.61
N PRO A 84 7.70 1.41 -6.71
CA PRO A 84 7.38 0.41 -5.69
C PRO A 84 8.42 -0.70 -5.63
N ASP A 85 8.86 -1.02 -4.41
CA ASP A 85 9.80 -2.11 -4.12
C ASP A 85 9.00 -3.34 -3.68
N TRP A 86 8.86 -4.31 -4.58
CA TRP A 86 8.07 -5.54 -4.41
C TRP A 86 8.93 -6.70 -3.91
N ARG A 87 8.39 -7.45 -2.96
CA ARG A 87 8.97 -8.67 -2.41
C ARG A 87 7.85 -9.68 -2.21
N LEU A 88 7.39 -10.25 -3.33
CA LEU A 88 6.30 -11.23 -3.39
C LEU A 88 6.83 -12.64 -3.13
#